data_AF-A0A3M6UZN1-F1
#
_entry.id   AF-A0A3M6UZN1-F1
#
_cell.length_a   1.000
_cell.length_b   1.000
_cell.length_c   1.000
_cell.angle_alpha   90.00
_cell.angle_beta   90.00
_cell.angle_gamma   90.00
#
_symmetry.space_group_name_H-M   'P 1'
#
loop_
_entity.id
_entity.type
_entity.pdbx_description
1 polymer ?
#
loop_
_entity_poly.entity_id
_entity_poly.type
_entity_poly.pdbx_seq_one_letter_code
_entity_poly.pdbx_strand_id
1 'polypeptide(L)'
;MFVCLCNAADPTELCMVHKKGKLFECRKNEEVEEQKLEKKREADRKYYERNRERKIADVKEYKRKTKQTNVGVTRRSQQEKQKQFAAKKKKQEEKDATEERREKIRQQTRERVRRLREKRRQEIRQSSDEDTASPSTPTLPNRMAKKRALKKTVEAMPKTPEKKAEHFEAISSSPRTRKVLQKKGVIKSPEEIKETVALGALAADISEGAEHVKRSRSKNTRAAYSAFKHLAFGQNVAKTRAK
;
A
#
# COMPACT_ATOMS: atom_id res chain seq x y z
N MET A 1 17.76 -17.28 -48.66
CA MET A 1 17.35 -17.79 -47.34
C MET A 1 18.47 -17.54 -46.36
N PHE A 2 18.34 -16.56 -45.48
CA PHE A 2 19.22 -16.40 -44.31
C PHE A 2 18.31 -16.20 -43.11
N VAL A 3 18.11 -17.29 -42.35
CA VAL A 3 17.30 -17.28 -41.13
C VAL A 3 18.26 -16.96 -39.99
N CYS A 4 18.14 -15.75 -39.43
CA CYS A 4 18.75 -15.40 -38.16
C CYS A 4 18.02 -16.17 -37.04
N LEU A 5 18.69 -17.19 -36.48
CA LEU A 5 18.32 -17.75 -35.18
C LEU A 5 19.00 -16.92 -34.09
N CYS A 6 18.27 -15.96 -33.53
CA CYS A 6 18.62 -15.40 -32.22
C CYS A 6 18.23 -16.42 -31.15
N ASN A 7 19.21 -17.14 -30.61
CA ASN A 7 19.05 -17.98 -29.43
C ASN A 7 18.65 -17.10 -28.25
N ALA A 8 17.47 -17.39 -27.68
CA ALA A 8 17.02 -16.84 -26.42
C ALA A 8 17.94 -17.34 -25.30
N ALA A 9 18.64 -16.42 -24.64
CA ALA A 9 19.41 -16.73 -23.44
C ALA A 9 18.44 -17.10 -22.30
N ASP A 10 18.69 -18.26 -21.68
CA ASP A 10 17.86 -18.79 -20.59
C ASP A 10 17.87 -17.83 -19.37
N PRO A 11 16.70 -17.53 -18.77
CA PRO A 11 16.58 -16.61 -17.64
C PRO A 11 17.26 -17.12 -16.35
N THR A 12 17.68 -18.39 -16.31
CA THR A 12 18.43 -19.00 -15.20
C THR A 12 19.91 -18.60 -15.20
N GLU A 13 20.54 -18.39 -16.37
CA GLU A 13 21.95 -17.99 -16.46
C GLU A 13 22.18 -16.54 -16.02
N LEU A 14 21.29 -15.62 -16.40
CA LEU A 14 21.31 -14.23 -15.94
C LEU A 14 21.18 -14.11 -14.41
N CYS A 15 20.42 -15.00 -13.78
CA CYS A 15 20.24 -15.03 -12.33
C CYS A 15 21.51 -15.52 -11.61
N MET A 16 22.22 -16.51 -12.17
CA MET A 16 23.49 -16.99 -11.62
C MET A 16 24.63 -15.98 -11.76
N VAL A 17 24.69 -15.25 -12.89
CA VAL A 17 25.69 -14.19 -13.12
C VAL A 17 25.47 -13.02 -12.15
N HIS A 18 24.22 -12.60 -11.93
CA HIS A 18 23.89 -11.59 -10.91
C HIS A 18 24.21 -12.04 -9.47
N LYS A 19 24.02 -13.32 -9.15
CA LYS A 19 24.34 -13.88 -7.83
C LYS A 19 25.86 -13.94 -7.59
N LYS A 20 26.63 -14.33 -8.61
CA LYS A 20 28.10 -14.33 -8.58
C LYS A 20 28.68 -12.92 -8.47
N GLY A 21 28.11 -11.95 -9.19
CA GLY A 21 28.48 -10.53 -9.09
C GLY A 21 28.28 -9.95 -7.68
N LYS A 22 27.14 -10.22 -7.06
CA LYS A 22 26.86 -9.79 -5.68
C LYS A 22 27.78 -10.46 -4.64
N LEU A 23 28.10 -11.74 -4.80
CA LEU A 23 29.04 -12.45 -3.93
C LEU A 23 30.47 -11.86 -4.03
N PHE A 24 30.87 -11.41 -5.21
CA PHE A 24 32.17 -10.80 -5.45
C PHE A 24 32.27 -9.38 -4.86
N GLU A 25 31.21 -8.57 -4.98
CA GLU A 25 31.12 -7.27 -4.30
C GLU A 25 31.09 -7.40 -2.77
N CYS A 26 30.40 -8.41 -2.22
CA CYS A 26 30.42 -8.68 -0.79
C CYS A 26 31.83 -9.01 -0.28
N ARG A 27 32.59 -9.88 -0.98
CA ARG A 27 33.98 -10.20 -0.61
C ARG A 27 34.91 -8.99 -0.66
N LYS A 28 34.81 -8.15 -1.71
CA LYS A 28 35.60 -6.91 -1.79
C LYS A 28 35.29 -5.95 -0.64
N ASN A 29 34.04 -5.87 -0.21
CA ASN A 29 33.66 -5.04 0.94
C ASN A 29 34.20 -5.61 2.26
N GLU A 30 34.22 -6.93 2.44
CA GLU A 30 34.81 -7.61 3.60
C GLU A 30 36.33 -7.38 3.68
N GLU A 31 37.05 -7.53 2.56
CA GLU A 31 38.49 -7.29 2.46
C GLU A 31 38.86 -5.83 2.81
N VAL A 32 38.03 -4.86 2.41
CA VAL A 32 38.22 -3.45 2.75
C VAL A 32 38.03 -3.18 4.25
N GLU A 33 37.04 -3.82 4.87
CA GLU A 33 36.81 -3.70 6.31
C GLU A 33 37.93 -4.38 7.12
N GLU A 34 38.44 -5.52 6.67
CA GLU A 34 39.60 -6.19 7.27
C GLU A 34 40.86 -5.30 7.21
N GLN A 35 41.14 -4.69 6.06
CA GLN A 35 42.27 -3.76 5.92
C GLN A 35 42.14 -2.52 6.81
N LYS A 36 40.93 -1.98 6.97
CA LYS A 36 40.68 -0.87 7.92
C LYS A 36 40.92 -1.30 9.36
N LEU A 37 40.48 -2.51 9.71
CA LEU A 37 40.63 -3.07 11.05
C LEU A 37 42.10 -3.35 11.38
N GLU A 38 42.88 -3.85 10.42
CA GLU A 38 44.32 -4.05 10.55
C GLU A 38 45.08 -2.72 10.71
N LYS A 39 44.77 -1.71 9.88
CA LYS A 39 45.34 -0.36 10.03
C LYS A 39 45.03 0.25 11.41
N LYS A 40 43.82 0.02 11.92
CA LYS A 40 43.44 0.46 13.27
C LYS A 40 44.22 -0.29 14.35
N ARG A 41 44.36 -1.61 14.25
CA ARG A 41 45.18 -2.43 15.17
C ARG A 41 46.64 -1.98 15.18
N GLU A 42 47.21 -1.66 14.03
CA GLU A 42 48.57 -1.11 13.93
C GLU A 42 48.71 0.29 14.53
N ALA A 43 47.75 1.17 14.28
CA ALA A 43 47.72 2.50 14.89
C ALA A 43 47.61 2.42 16.41
N ASP A 44 46.76 1.53 16.92
CA ASP A 44 46.62 1.26 18.35
C ASP A 44 47.93 0.72 18.93
N ARG A 45 48.57 -0.28 18.30
CA ARG A 45 49.89 -0.78 18.70
C ARG A 45 50.93 0.34 18.81
N LYS A 46 51.07 1.16 17.76
CA LYS A 46 51.99 2.33 17.74
C LYS A 46 51.64 3.39 18.79
N TYR A 47 50.36 3.55 19.14
CA TYR A 47 49.92 4.46 20.20
C TYR A 47 50.30 3.94 21.59
N TYR A 48 50.10 2.65 21.86
CA TYR A 48 50.47 2.03 23.13
C TYR A 48 51.98 1.94 23.32
N GLU A 49 52.74 1.67 22.25
CA GLU A 49 54.21 1.68 22.28
C GLU A 49 54.76 3.06 22.60
N ARG A 50 54.30 4.12 21.90
CA ARG A 50 54.73 5.50 22.16
C ARG A 50 54.33 6.03 23.54
N ASN A 51 53.20 5.57 24.08
CA ASN A 51 52.72 6.01 25.40
C ASN A 51 52.97 4.98 26.50
N ARG A 52 53.81 3.98 26.27
CA ARG A 52 54.02 2.86 27.20
C ARG A 52 54.52 3.36 28.56
N GLU A 53 55.52 4.22 28.55
CA GLU A 53 56.14 4.75 29.76
C GLU A 53 55.20 5.68 30.54
N ARG A 54 54.45 6.55 29.83
CA ARG A 54 53.43 7.41 30.44
C ARG A 54 52.33 6.58 31.10
N LYS A 55 51.80 5.57 30.42
CA LYS A 55 50.77 4.68 30.99
C LYS A 55 51.31 3.90 32.19
N ILE A 56 52.56 3.44 32.14
CA ILE A 56 53.21 2.77 33.27
C ILE A 56 53.38 3.75 34.44
N ALA A 57 53.77 4.99 34.19
CA ALA A 57 53.89 6.03 35.20
C ALA A 57 52.54 6.38 35.84
N ASP A 58 51.49 6.57 35.05
CA ASP A 58 50.13 6.84 35.51
C ASP A 58 49.61 5.69 36.39
N VAL A 59 49.84 4.43 35.98
CA VAL A 59 49.46 3.26 36.79
C VAL A 59 50.28 3.20 38.09
N LYS A 60 51.57 3.54 38.07
CA LYS A 60 52.41 3.61 39.28
C LYS A 60 51.93 4.72 40.21
N GLU A 61 51.60 5.90 39.68
CA GLU A 61 51.09 7.04 40.44
C GLU A 61 49.72 6.72 41.04
N TYR A 62 48.82 6.15 40.25
CA TYR A 62 47.52 5.67 40.72
C TYR A 62 47.68 4.63 41.83
N LYS A 63 48.59 3.65 41.69
CA LYS A 63 48.89 2.69 42.75
C LYS A 63 49.46 3.36 44.01
N ARG A 64 50.29 4.40 43.89
CA ARG A 64 50.80 5.17 45.03
C ARG A 64 49.67 5.91 45.74
N LYS A 65 48.82 6.64 45.01
CA LYS A 65 47.63 7.34 45.53
C LYS A 65 46.66 6.37 46.22
N THR A 66 46.40 5.22 45.60
CA THR A 66 45.50 4.18 46.14
C THR A 66 46.11 3.48 47.36
N LYS A 67 47.44 3.30 47.41
CA LYS A 67 48.11 2.79 48.61
C LYS A 67 48.01 3.79 49.76
N GLN A 68 48.24 5.09 49.50
CA GLN A 68 48.11 6.14 50.50
C GLN A 68 46.69 6.26 51.05
N THR A 69 45.65 6.13 50.22
CA THR A 69 44.24 6.13 50.69
C THR A 69 43.83 4.84 51.39
N ASN A 70 44.58 3.75 51.21
CA ASN A 70 44.33 2.47 51.87
C ASN A 70 45.14 2.26 53.17
N VAL A 71 46.12 3.12 53.48
CA VAL A 71 46.77 3.13 54.80
C VAL A 71 45.77 3.73 55.80
N GLY A 72 45.17 2.89 56.65
CA GLY A 72 44.16 3.32 57.64
C GLY A 72 42.70 2.97 57.30
N VAL A 73 42.44 2.01 56.42
CA VAL A 73 41.08 1.54 56.11
C VAL A 73 40.46 0.86 57.33
N THR A 74 39.51 1.54 57.97
CA THR A 74 38.78 1.01 59.13
C THR A 74 37.85 -0.15 58.72
N ARG A 75 37.60 -1.09 59.64
CA ARG A 75 36.68 -2.24 59.43
C ARG A 75 35.31 -1.82 58.89
N ARG A 76 34.83 -0.63 59.29
CA ARG A 76 33.56 -0.03 58.85
C ARG A 76 33.56 0.29 57.34
N SER A 77 34.66 0.82 56.81
CA SER A 77 34.79 1.13 55.39
C SER A 77 34.88 -0.12 54.49
N GLN A 78 35.43 -1.23 55.00
CA GLN A 78 35.42 -2.51 54.27
C GLN A 78 34.02 -3.11 54.19
N GLN A 79 33.25 -3.06 55.28
CA GLN A 79 31.85 -3.49 55.29
C GLN A 79 30.98 -2.63 54.35
N GLU A 80 31.24 -1.33 54.29
CA GLU A 80 30.52 -0.43 53.39
C GLU A 80 30.83 -0.71 51.91
N LYS A 81 32.10 -0.99 51.57
CA LYS A 81 32.49 -1.46 50.23
C LYS A 81 31.80 -2.78 49.85
N GLN A 82 31.71 -3.74 50.78
CA GLN A 82 30.99 -5.00 50.55
C GLN A 82 29.49 -4.76 50.34
N LYS A 83 28.86 -3.89 51.14
CA LYS A 83 27.44 -3.50 50.94
C LYS A 83 27.21 -2.84 49.59
N GLN A 84 28.11 -1.94 49.16
CA GLN A 84 28.02 -1.32 47.84
C GLN A 84 28.21 -2.32 46.69
N PHE A 85 29.11 -3.29 46.84
CA PHE A 85 29.29 -4.37 45.86
C PHE A 85 28.04 -5.26 45.78
N ALA A 86 27.48 -5.66 46.92
CA ALA A 86 26.25 -6.44 46.98
C ALA A 86 25.07 -5.69 46.35
N ALA A 87 24.94 -4.38 46.64
CA ALA A 87 23.91 -3.53 46.04
C ALA A 87 24.07 -3.39 44.51
N LYS A 88 25.31 -3.24 44.01
CA LYS A 88 25.60 -3.23 42.57
C LYS A 88 25.28 -4.56 41.91
N LYS A 89 25.63 -5.68 42.54
CA LYS A 89 25.34 -7.02 42.03
C LYS A 89 23.83 -7.26 41.94
N LYS A 90 23.08 -6.92 43.00
CA LYS A 90 21.61 -7.03 43.01
C LYS A 90 20.96 -6.17 41.92
N LYS A 91 21.45 -4.95 41.70
CA LYS A 91 20.98 -4.07 40.63
C LYS A 91 21.30 -4.61 39.23
N GLN A 92 22.39 -5.34 39.08
CA GLN A 92 22.75 -5.98 37.82
C GLN A 92 21.85 -7.19 37.55
N GLU A 93 21.66 -8.07 38.55
CA GLU A 93 20.75 -9.21 38.47
C GLU A 93 19.30 -8.78 38.15
N GLU A 94 18.84 -7.67 38.72
CA GLU A 94 17.52 -7.10 38.41
C GLU A 94 17.42 -6.62 36.95
N LYS A 95 18.47 -5.95 36.44
CA LYS A 95 18.51 -5.54 35.02
C LYS A 95 18.49 -6.75 34.10
N ASP A 96 19.35 -7.72 34.36
CA ASP A 96 19.46 -8.93 33.54
C ASP A 96 18.11 -9.68 33.52
N ALA A 97 17.43 -9.81 34.67
CA ALA A 97 16.09 -10.39 34.74
C ALA A 97 15.04 -9.60 33.94
N THR A 98 15.10 -8.26 33.93
CA THR A 98 14.20 -7.45 33.09
C THR A 98 14.49 -7.59 31.60
N GLU A 99 15.76 -7.72 31.21
CA GLU A 99 16.17 -7.95 29.84
C GLU A 99 15.71 -9.34 29.36
N GLU A 100 15.92 -10.38 30.15
CA GLU A 100 15.41 -11.73 29.85
C GLU A 100 13.89 -11.74 29.65
N ARG A 101 13.12 -11.02 30.49
CA ARG A 101 11.67 -10.90 30.33
C ARG A 101 11.30 -10.21 29.02
N ARG A 102 12.00 -9.14 28.66
CA ARG A 102 11.80 -8.41 27.38
C ARG A 102 12.15 -9.29 26.18
N GLU A 103 13.21 -10.07 26.27
CA GLU A 103 13.61 -11.00 25.21
C GLU A 103 12.60 -12.13 25.03
N LYS A 104 12.08 -12.73 26.11
CA LYS A 104 11.00 -13.72 26.04
C LYS A 104 9.76 -13.16 25.33
N ILE A 105 9.35 -11.93 25.64
CA ILE A 105 8.23 -11.25 24.95
C ILE A 105 8.54 -11.03 23.47
N ARG A 106 9.77 -10.61 23.13
CA ARG A 106 10.20 -10.44 21.73
C ARG A 106 10.20 -11.76 20.98
N GLN A 107 10.69 -12.83 21.59
CA GLN A 107 10.70 -14.18 21.01
C GLN A 107 9.27 -14.68 20.77
N GLN A 108 8.38 -14.59 21.76
CA GLN A 108 6.96 -14.94 21.61
C GLN A 108 6.30 -14.15 20.47
N THR A 109 6.60 -12.85 20.36
CA THR A 109 6.08 -12.01 19.27
C THR A 109 6.61 -12.46 17.92
N ARG A 110 7.93 -12.74 17.82
CA ARG A 110 8.57 -13.26 16.59
C ARG A 110 7.96 -14.60 16.18
N GLU A 111 7.74 -15.51 17.12
CA GLU A 111 7.10 -16.80 16.87
C GLU A 111 5.64 -16.63 16.41
N ARG A 112 4.86 -15.77 17.07
CA ARG A 112 3.47 -15.48 16.68
C ARG A 112 3.40 -14.95 15.25
N VAL A 113 4.29 -14.03 14.89
CA VAL A 113 4.39 -13.49 13.53
C VAL A 113 4.85 -14.56 12.54
N ARG A 114 5.81 -15.40 12.91
CA ARG A 114 6.28 -16.51 12.06
C ARG A 114 5.15 -17.48 11.76
N ARG A 115 4.40 -17.92 12.79
CA ARG A 115 3.21 -18.79 12.66
C ARG A 115 2.14 -18.15 11.79
N LEU A 116 1.83 -16.86 12.00
CA LEU A 116 0.86 -16.13 11.18
C LEU A 116 1.27 -16.09 9.70
N ARG A 117 2.54 -15.78 9.42
CA ARG A 117 3.07 -15.74 8.04
C ARG A 117 3.07 -17.10 7.38
N GLU A 118 3.37 -18.15 8.14
CA GLU A 118 3.36 -19.53 7.67
C GLU A 118 1.94 -20.01 7.38
N LYS A 119 0.99 -19.74 8.29
CA LYS A 119 -0.44 -19.99 8.06
C LYS A 119 -0.93 -19.28 6.80
N ARG A 120 -0.60 -18.01 6.62
CA ARG A 120 -0.95 -17.25 5.41
C ARG A 120 -0.33 -17.84 4.14
N ARG A 121 0.89 -18.37 4.20
CA ARG A 121 1.51 -19.07 3.07
C ARG A 121 0.82 -20.40 2.77
N GLN A 122 0.37 -21.13 3.79
CA GLN A 122 -0.41 -22.35 3.62
C GLN A 122 -1.79 -22.04 3.03
N GLU A 123 -2.50 -21.02 3.51
CA GLU A 123 -3.76 -20.55 2.95
C GLU A 123 -3.61 -20.18 1.47
N ILE A 124 -2.55 -19.48 1.09
CA ILE A 124 -2.27 -19.14 -0.33
C ILE A 124 -2.02 -20.40 -1.17
N ARG A 125 -1.28 -21.39 -0.64
CA ARG A 125 -1.03 -22.67 -1.32
C ARG A 125 -2.29 -23.52 -1.45
N GLN A 126 -3.17 -23.51 -0.45
CA GLN A 126 -4.45 -24.23 -0.48
C GLN A 126 -5.46 -23.52 -1.40
N SER A 127 -5.42 -22.18 -1.48
CA SER A 127 -6.27 -21.41 -2.40
C SER A 127 -5.80 -21.41 -3.85
N SER A 128 -4.60 -21.92 -4.14
CA SER A 128 -4.13 -22.10 -5.52
C SER A 128 -4.55 -23.43 -6.14
N ASP A 129 -5.08 -24.36 -5.34
CA ASP A 129 -5.60 -25.66 -5.81
C ASP A 129 -7.11 -25.60 -6.09
N GLU A 130 -7.79 -24.51 -5.71
CA GLU A 130 -9.20 -24.25 -6.02
C GLU A 130 -9.30 -22.98 -6.88
N ASP A 131 -9.62 -23.16 -8.15
CA ASP A 131 -9.94 -22.10 -9.11
C ASP A 131 -11.10 -21.23 -8.58
N THR A 132 -10.80 -20.14 -7.88
CA THR A 132 -11.74 -19.02 -7.78
C THR A 132 -11.03 -17.69 -7.58
N ALA A 133 -11.33 -16.77 -8.48
CA ALA A 133 -10.83 -15.41 -8.52
C ALA A 133 -10.91 -14.69 -7.15
N SER A 134 -9.73 -14.42 -6.59
CA SER A 134 -9.35 -13.28 -5.74
C SER A 134 -10.48 -12.42 -5.14
N PRO A 135 -10.65 -12.44 -3.81
CA PRO A 135 -10.99 -11.25 -3.06
C PRO A 135 -9.69 -10.66 -2.52
N SER A 136 -9.38 -9.46 -3.03
CA SER A 136 -8.42 -8.51 -2.50
C SER A 136 -8.14 -8.69 -1.00
N THR A 137 -6.88 -8.98 -0.66
CA THR A 137 -6.36 -8.71 0.68
C THR A 137 -6.71 -7.28 1.08
N PRO A 138 -7.20 -6.99 2.30
CA PRO A 138 -7.42 -5.62 2.75
C PRO A 138 -6.05 -5.03 3.08
N THR A 139 -5.31 -4.66 2.04
CA THR A 139 -4.28 -3.64 2.16
C THR A 139 -5.04 -2.40 2.62
N LEU A 140 -4.88 -2.02 3.89
CA LEU A 140 -5.44 -0.78 4.44
C LEU A 140 -5.29 0.31 3.37
N PRO A 141 -6.40 0.83 2.81
CA PRO A 141 -6.31 1.72 1.68
C PRO A 141 -5.52 2.93 2.14
N ASN A 142 -4.29 3.06 1.64
CA ASN A 142 -3.44 4.18 1.99
C ASN A 142 -4.22 5.46 1.65
N ARG A 143 -4.48 6.30 2.65
CA ARG A 143 -5.29 7.53 2.52
C ARG A 143 -4.84 8.39 1.33
N MET A 144 -3.56 8.34 1.00
CA MET A 144 -2.96 9.09 -0.11
C MET A 144 -2.98 8.37 -1.45
N ALA A 145 -3.26 7.06 -1.50
CA ALA A 145 -3.28 6.29 -2.75
C ALA A 145 -4.34 6.84 -3.71
N LYS A 146 -5.56 7.11 -3.22
CA LYS A 146 -6.64 7.69 -4.02
C LYS A 146 -6.23 9.06 -4.59
N LYS A 147 -5.67 9.94 -3.76
CA LYS A 147 -5.21 11.27 -4.19
C LYS A 147 -4.09 11.20 -5.23
N ARG A 148 -3.12 10.30 -5.03
CA ARG A 148 -2.01 10.09 -5.98
C ARG A 148 -2.52 9.51 -7.30
N ALA A 149 -3.44 8.56 -7.26
CA ALA A 149 -4.06 8.00 -8.47
C ALA A 149 -4.78 9.09 -9.27
N LEU A 150 -5.63 9.89 -8.61
CA LEU A 150 -6.33 11.00 -9.25
C LEU A 150 -5.38 12.04 -9.83
N LYS A 151 -4.32 12.40 -9.09
CA LYS A 151 -3.32 13.35 -9.59
C LYS A 151 -2.64 12.84 -10.86
N LYS A 152 -2.21 11.57 -10.88
CA LYS A 152 -1.61 10.94 -12.06
C LYS A 152 -2.56 10.90 -13.25
N THR A 153 -3.84 10.58 -13.03
CA THR A 153 -4.82 10.58 -14.13
C THR A 153 -5.04 11.98 -14.68
N VAL A 154 -5.09 13.00 -13.81
CA VAL A 154 -5.25 14.40 -14.25
C VAL A 154 -4.02 14.88 -15.03
N GLU A 155 -2.81 14.52 -14.61
CA GLU A 155 -1.57 14.84 -15.31
C GLU A 155 -1.45 14.14 -16.67
N ALA A 156 -1.99 12.92 -16.79
CA ALA A 156 -1.97 12.15 -18.04
C ALA A 156 -3.06 12.58 -19.06
N MET A 157 -4.07 13.33 -18.63
CA MET A 157 -5.14 13.80 -19.53
C MET A 157 -4.71 15.03 -20.33
N PRO A 158 -5.24 15.21 -21.55
CA PRO A 158 -5.06 16.44 -22.31
C PRO A 158 -5.45 17.67 -21.47
N LYS A 159 -4.72 18.79 -21.59
CA LYS A 159 -5.00 19.99 -20.79
C LYS A 159 -6.26 20.74 -21.26
N THR A 160 -6.47 20.81 -22.58
CA THR A 160 -7.58 21.55 -23.18
C THR A 160 -8.90 20.79 -23.07
N PRO A 161 -10.02 21.48 -22.86
CA PRO A 161 -11.33 20.83 -22.70
C PRO A 161 -11.78 20.10 -23.96
N GLU A 162 -11.54 20.65 -25.15
CA GLU A 162 -11.90 20.04 -26.44
C GLU A 162 -11.21 18.67 -26.62
N LYS A 163 -9.89 18.62 -26.42
CA LYS A 163 -9.13 17.37 -26.52
C LYS A 163 -9.51 16.34 -25.45
N LYS A 164 -9.98 16.79 -24.29
CA LYS A 164 -10.54 15.88 -23.27
C LYS A 164 -11.85 15.25 -23.76
N ALA A 165 -12.74 16.05 -24.35
CA ALA A 165 -14.00 15.56 -24.90
C ALA A 165 -13.76 14.53 -25.99
N GLU A 166 -12.91 14.83 -26.98
CA GLU A 166 -12.51 13.90 -28.04
C GLU A 166 -11.95 12.58 -27.47
N HIS A 167 -11.12 12.67 -26.42
CA HIS A 167 -10.56 11.48 -25.78
C HIS A 167 -11.66 10.63 -25.10
N PHE A 168 -12.63 11.26 -24.44
CA PHE A 168 -13.77 10.54 -23.85
C PHE A 168 -14.69 9.95 -24.91
N GLU A 169 -14.91 10.65 -26.03
CA GLU A 169 -15.65 10.12 -27.17
C GLU A 169 -15.00 8.85 -27.72
N ALA A 170 -13.68 8.88 -27.95
CA ALA A 170 -12.91 7.72 -28.39
C ALA A 170 -12.95 6.55 -27.39
N ILE A 171 -12.97 6.84 -26.08
CA ILE A 171 -13.14 5.81 -25.05
C ILE A 171 -14.55 5.22 -25.09
N SER A 172 -15.57 6.07 -25.26
CA SER A 172 -16.99 5.68 -25.27
C SER A 172 -17.43 4.95 -26.54
N SER A 173 -16.70 5.13 -27.64
CA SER A 173 -16.93 4.41 -28.90
C SER A 173 -16.39 2.97 -28.84
N SER A 174 -15.43 2.69 -27.95
CA SER A 174 -14.91 1.33 -27.75
C SER A 174 -15.99 0.37 -27.23
N PRO A 175 -16.27 -0.77 -27.89
CA PRO A 175 -17.36 -1.68 -27.50
C PRO A 175 -17.22 -2.24 -26.08
N ARG A 176 -16.00 -2.58 -25.66
CA ARG A 176 -15.73 -3.12 -24.32
C ARG A 176 -16.01 -2.08 -23.24
N THR A 177 -15.52 -0.87 -23.44
CA THR A 177 -15.69 0.22 -22.48
C THR A 177 -17.14 0.69 -22.44
N ARG A 178 -17.80 0.79 -23.60
CA ARG A 178 -19.23 1.10 -23.70
C ARG A 178 -20.09 0.14 -22.87
N LYS A 179 -19.85 -1.18 -22.96
CA LYS A 179 -20.57 -2.17 -22.13
C LYS A 179 -20.39 -1.94 -20.63
N VAL A 180 -19.16 -1.60 -20.20
CA VAL A 180 -18.89 -1.30 -18.78
C VAL A 180 -19.57 0.01 -18.35
N LEU A 181 -19.54 1.03 -19.20
CA LEU A 181 -20.17 2.33 -18.94
C LEU A 181 -21.70 2.23 -18.90
N GLN A 182 -22.30 1.38 -19.76
CA GLN A 182 -23.73 1.04 -19.73
C GLN A 182 -24.11 0.33 -18.42
N LYS A 183 -23.35 -0.70 -18.00
CA LYS A 183 -23.59 -1.37 -16.71
C LYS A 183 -23.50 -0.42 -15.51
N LYS A 184 -22.71 0.65 -15.62
CA LYS A 184 -22.58 1.69 -14.59
C LYS A 184 -23.62 2.83 -14.72
N GLY A 185 -24.48 2.81 -15.74
CA GLY A 185 -25.48 3.84 -16.00
C GLY A 185 -24.90 5.19 -16.48
N VAL A 186 -23.66 5.23 -16.95
CA VAL A 186 -23.00 6.46 -17.42
C VAL A 186 -23.41 6.79 -18.87
N ILE A 187 -23.62 5.76 -19.68
CA ILE A 187 -24.06 5.89 -21.07
C ILE A 187 -25.35 5.09 -21.23
N LYS A 188 -26.34 5.68 -21.89
CA LYS A 188 -27.61 5.02 -22.18
C LYS A 188 -27.41 3.83 -23.12
N SER A 189 -28.18 2.77 -22.90
CA SER A 189 -28.25 1.65 -23.84
C SER A 189 -28.90 2.12 -25.16
N PRO A 190 -28.60 1.48 -26.31
CA PRO A 190 -29.26 1.84 -27.57
C PRO A 190 -30.78 1.66 -27.51
N GLU A 191 -31.29 0.76 -26.67
CA GLU A 191 -32.72 0.55 -26.43
C GLU A 191 -33.30 1.71 -25.61
N GLU A 192 -32.65 2.10 -24.52
CA GLU A 192 -33.04 3.26 -23.70
C GLU A 192 -33.04 4.55 -24.53
N ILE A 193 -32.11 4.70 -25.49
CA ILE A 193 -32.12 5.86 -26.39
C ILE A 193 -33.39 5.85 -27.24
N LYS A 194 -33.76 4.72 -27.84
CA LYS A 194 -35.00 4.60 -28.64
C LYS A 194 -36.25 4.88 -27.80
N GLU A 195 -36.29 4.34 -26.58
CA GLU A 195 -37.38 4.60 -25.64
C GLU A 195 -37.47 6.08 -25.28
N THR A 196 -36.34 6.74 -24.98
CA THR A 196 -36.36 8.17 -24.65
C THR A 196 -36.76 9.05 -25.83
N VAL A 197 -36.41 8.66 -27.06
CA VAL A 197 -36.87 9.35 -28.28
C VAL A 197 -38.37 9.14 -28.48
N ALA A 198 -38.88 7.91 -28.32
CA ALA A 198 -40.30 7.61 -28.44
C ALA A 198 -41.13 8.36 -27.37
N LEU A 199 -40.66 8.37 -26.12
CA LEU A 199 -41.27 9.12 -25.03
C LEU A 199 -41.23 10.64 -25.29
N GLY A 200 -40.12 11.13 -25.87
CA GLY A 200 -39.99 12.53 -26.29
C GLY A 200 -40.99 12.93 -27.38
N ALA A 201 -41.16 12.07 -28.39
CA ALA A 201 -42.16 12.27 -29.44
C ALA A 201 -43.59 12.25 -28.88
N LEU A 202 -43.92 11.29 -28.02
CA LEU A 202 -45.22 11.21 -27.36
C LEU A 202 -45.49 12.46 -26.49
N ALA A 203 -44.48 12.95 -25.77
CA ALA A 203 -44.60 14.18 -24.99
C ALA A 203 -44.83 15.41 -25.88
N ALA A 204 -44.18 15.48 -27.05
CA ALA A 204 -44.39 16.52 -28.04
C ALA A 204 -45.83 16.48 -28.57
N ASP A 205 -46.35 15.31 -28.95
CA ASP A 205 -47.73 15.13 -29.44
C ASP A 205 -48.77 15.55 -28.38
N ILE A 206 -48.54 15.20 -27.11
CA ILE A 206 -49.38 15.64 -25.98
C ILE A 206 -49.38 17.17 -25.87
N SER A 207 -48.20 17.79 -25.99
CA SER A 207 -48.04 19.24 -25.85
C SER A 207 -48.72 20.00 -27.00
N GLU A 208 -48.59 19.50 -28.23
CA GLU A 208 -49.24 20.07 -29.40
C GLU A 208 -50.76 19.91 -29.32
N GLY A 209 -51.22 18.72 -28.94
CA GLY A 209 -52.64 18.43 -28.72
C GLY A 209 -53.26 19.35 -27.66
N ALA A 210 -52.53 19.63 -26.57
CA ALA A 210 -52.97 20.56 -25.53
C ALA A 210 -53.14 21.99 -26.08
N GLU A 211 -52.18 22.47 -26.87
CA GLU A 211 -52.26 23.78 -27.53
C GLU A 211 -53.40 23.86 -28.55
N HIS A 212 -53.62 22.79 -29.32
CA HIS A 212 -54.73 22.71 -30.26
C HIS A 212 -56.10 22.77 -29.56
N VAL A 213 -56.26 22.12 -28.41
CA VAL A 213 -57.48 22.21 -27.59
C VAL A 213 -57.70 23.63 -27.05
N LYS A 214 -56.63 24.31 -26.60
CA LYS A 214 -56.71 25.70 -26.12
C LYS A 214 -57.15 26.67 -27.22
N ARG A 215 -56.63 26.49 -28.44
CA ARG A 215 -56.96 27.34 -29.61
C ARG A 215 -58.36 27.08 -30.14
N SER A 216 -58.72 25.82 -30.37
CA SER A 216 -60.01 25.45 -30.98
C SER A 216 -61.20 25.66 -30.04
N ARG A 217 -61.02 25.56 -28.71
CA ARG A 217 -62.05 25.69 -27.67
C ARG A 217 -63.30 24.80 -27.85
N SER A 218 -63.24 23.82 -28.76
CA SER A 218 -64.36 22.92 -29.06
C SER A 218 -64.50 21.82 -28.00
N LYS A 219 -65.74 21.41 -27.70
CA LYS A 219 -66.03 20.28 -26.81
C LYS A 219 -65.51 18.96 -27.38
N ASN A 220 -65.56 18.80 -28.71
CA ASN A 220 -65.15 17.58 -29.39
C ASN A 220 -63.63 17.40 -29.37
N THR A 221 -62.86 18.46 -29.64
CA THR A 221 -61.39 18.41 -29.58
C THR A 221 -60.90 18.15 -28.16
N ARG A 222 -61.57 18.72 -27.16
CA ARG A 222 -61.29 18.45 -25.74
C ARG A 222 -61.57 17.00 -25.34
N ALA A 223 -62.69 16.43 -25.80
CA ALA A 223 -63.02 15.03 -25.55
C ALA A 223 -62.02 14.07 -26.23
N ALA A 224 -61.66 14.34 -27.48
CA ALA A 224 -60.66 13.56 -28.23
C ALA A 224 -59.29 13.58 -27.54
N TYR A 225 -58.81 14.76 -27.13
CA TYR A 225 -57.55 14.90 -26.38
C TYR A 225 -57.61 14.21 -25.02
N SER A 226 -58.74 14.27 -24.31
CA SER A 226 -58.91 13.55 -23.04
C SER A 226 -58.81 12.04 -23.24
N ALA A 227 -59.44 11.48 -24.29
CA ALA A 227 -59.35 10.07 -24.62
C ALA A 227 -57.92 9.65 -24.99
N PHE A 228 -57.24 10.45 -25.83
CA PHE A 228 -55.83 10.25 -26.18
C PHE A 228 -54.91 10.29 -24.95
N LYS A 229 -55.11 11.26 -24.06
CA LYS A 229 -54.36 11.38 -22.79
C LYS A 229 -54.55 10.12 -21.94
N HIS A 230 -55.79 9.66 -21.76
CA HIS A 230 -56.05 8.46 -20.97
C HIS A 230 -55.39 7.22 -21.59
N LEU A 231 -55.43 7.08 -22.93
CA LEU A 231 -54.75 6.00 -23.64
C LEU A 231 -53.22 6.05 -23.44
N ALA A 232 -52.60 7.21 -23.59
CA ALA A 232 -51.15 7.39 -23.47
C ALA A 232 -50.62 7.10 -22.05
N PHE A 233 -51.42 7.37 -21.02
CA PHE A 233 -51.07 7.11 -19.61
C PHE A 233 -51.64 5.80 -19.06
N GLY A 234 -52.26 4.95 -19.90
CA GLY A 234 -52.85 3.68 -19.47
C GLY A 234 -54.01 3.82 -18.48
N GLN A 235 -54.70 4.96 -18.48
CA GLN A 235 -55.88 5.19 -17.64
C GLN A 235 -57.13 4.66 -18.34
N ASN A 236 -57.92 3.86 -17.63
CA ASN A 236 -59.17 3.33 -18.17
C ASN A 236 -60.20 4.45 -18.34
N VAL A 237 -60.67 4.68 -19.56
CA VAL A 237 -61.82 5.56 -19.82
C VAL A 237 -63.07 4.82 -19.37
N ALA A 238 -63.80 5.37 -18.39
CA ALA A 238 -65.05 4.77 -17.94
C ALA A 238 -66.04 4.68 -19.12
N LYS A 239 -66.54 3.48 -19.41
CA LYS A 239 -67.58 3.26 -20.43
C LYS A 239 -68.90 3.85 -19.91
N THR A 240 -69.24 5.06 -20.31
CA THR A 240 -70.60 5.58 -20.08
C THR A 240 -71.53 4.98 -21.13
N ARG A 241 -72.62 4.35 -20.66
CA ARG A 241 -73.66 3.76 -21.51
C ARG A 241 -74.46 4.90 -22.15
N ALA A 242 -74.47 4.98 -23.47
CA ALA A 242 -75.31 5.92 -24.20
C ALA A 242 -76.78 5.64 -23.85
N LYS A 243 -77.53 6.69 -23.50
CA LYS A 243 -78.98 6.67 -23.35
C LYS A 243 -79.62 7.06 -24.67
#